data_AF-A0A3N1GPU6-F1
#
_entry.id   AF-A0A3N1GPU6-F1
#
_cell.length_a   1.000
_cell.length_b   1.000
_cell.length_c   1.000
_cell.angle_alpha   90.00
_cell.angle_beta   90.00
_cell.angle_gamma   90.00
#
_symmetry.space_group_name_H-M   'P 1'
#
loop_
_entity.id
_entity.type
_entity.pdbx_description
1 polymer ?
#
loop_
_entity_poly.entity_id
_entity_poly.type
_entity_poly.pdbx_seq_one_letter_code
_entity_poly.pdbx_strand_id
1 'polypeptide(L)'
;MRFEVSKVLDAIEARLTTDPALARAVVDLSEIVRYADLDGGRPASMLRLGLVIDALGRHVAEENVPVYAVVPRGLLSDADLTSNERMVVRRWADDGVVEVVPQVDDRVFEVAELLGLPVLTRGRAEQFRDRRPWVSEPGRLLAAVPGAGGPVLVARVGRGDVPAVAEPSPMGRKLLSRVWGCPETCTAYGSGGDPDSPFADMRTTTSPVSQPPPALRSGVPTCPRHGARLRDAGPRPAVEVLSVRIDGVVRRRFVVSTENPVVVGRAPEGGGVMLGQWLSDDARKWISRGHVRLALRSGELSAQDVSTNGTGIRPNGSFDDDQRITLNRDETRALGPTDVVELYANVYVGRAKLWSSGGVTQPHSVMAEAPTMAIRKFER
;
A
#
# COMPACT_ATOMS: atom_id res chain seq x y z
N MET A 1 4.79 28.06 -4.06
CA MET A 1 5.72 27.14 -4.76
C MET A 1 6.45 26.15 -3.84
N ARG A 2 7.42 26.54 -2.96
CA ARG A 2 8.12 25.54 -2.10
C ARG A 2 7.18 24.78 -1.17
N PHE A 3 6.23 25.48 -0.53
CA PHE A 3 5.25 24.87 0.38
C PHE A 3 4.26 23.90 -0.32
N GLU A 4 3.87 24.18 -1.56
CA GLU A 4 2.94 23.31 -2.33
C GLU A 4 3.61 22.02 -2.79
N VAL A 5 4.87 22.09 -3.23
CA VAL A 5 5.64 20.89 -3.60
C VAL A 5 5.85 19.98 -2.38
N SER A 6 6.10 20.56 -1.20
CA SER A 6 6.21 19.77 0.04
C SER A 6 4.89 19.05 0.37
N LYS A 7 3.73 19.73 0.27
CA LYS A 7 2.42 19.08 0.49
C LYS A 7 2.16 17.90 -0.45
N VAL A 8 2.50 18.04 -1.73
CA VAL A 8 2.34 16.94 -2.69
C VAL A 8 3.26 15.78 -2.36
N LEU A 9 4.51 16.06 -1.96
CA LEU A 9 5.43 15.01 -1.56
C LEU A 9 4.95 14.29 -0.28
N ASP A 10 4.39 15.01 0.69
CA ASP A 10 3.76 14.40 1.86
C ASP A 10 2.52 13.57 1.46
N ALA A 11 1.74 14.02 0.48
CA ALA A 11 0.61 13.26 -0.05
C ALA A 11 1.06 12.00 -0.81
N ILE A 12 2.17 12.06 -1.55
CA ILE A 12 2.80 10.90 -2.19
C ILE A 12 3.30 9.92 -1.14
N GLU A 13 3.95 10.41 -0.08
CA GLU A 13 4.44 9.59 1.03
C GLU A 13 3.32 8.76 1.67
N ALA A 14 2.15 9.36 1.87
CA ALA A 14 0.98 8.66 2.41
C ALA A 14 0.49 7.49 1.53
N ARG A 15 1.02 7.34 0.30
CA ARG A 15 0.74 6.26 -0.64
C ARG A 15 1.91 5.29 -0.79
N LEU A 16 3.01 5.49 -0.07
CA LEU A 16 4.14 4.57 -0.05
C LEU A 16 4.01 3.60 1.11
N THR A 17 4.41 2.36 0.88
CA THR A 17 4.44 1.35 1.92
C THR A 17 5.49 0.30 1.62
N THR A 18 6.13 -0.21 2.67
CA THR A 18 6.92 -1.45 2.64
C THR A 18 6.13 -2.63 3.22
N ASP A 19 4.87 -2.42 3.63
CA ASP A 19 4.01 -3.47 4.14
C ASP A 19 3.56 -4.39 2.99
N PRO A 20 3.97 -5.67 3.00
CA PRO A 20 3.64 -6.61 1.93
C PRO A 20 2.14 -6.90 1.82
N ALA A 21 1.36 -6.70 2.88
CA ALA A 21 -0.07 -6.96 2.90
C ALA A 21 -0.89 -5.83 2.23
N LEU A 22 -0.33 -4.62 2.16
CA LEU A 22 -1.02 -3.44 1.65
C LEU A 22 -0.59 -3.03 0.24
N ALA A 23 0.66 -3.30 -0.13
CA ALA A 23 1.21 -2.92 -1.43
C ALA A 23 0.36 -3.47 -2.60
N ARG A 24 0.17 -2.63 -3.63
CA ARG A 24 -0.63 -2.95 -4.83
C ARG A 24 0.19 -3.03 -6.10
N ALA A 25 1.38 -2.45 -6.09
CA ALA A 25 2.38 -2.56 -7.16
C ALA A 25 3.77 -2.31 -6.59
N VAL A 26 4.80 -2.76 -7.31
CA VAL A 26 6.21 -2.48 -7.02
C VAL A 26 6.78 -1.55 -8.08
N VAL A 27 7.59 -0.57 -7.66
CA VAL A 27 8.23 0.39 -8.58
C VAL A 27 9.72 0.53 -8.30
N ASP A 28 10.50 0.71 -9.36
CA ASP A 28 11.84 1.27 -9.28
C ASP A 28 11.73 2.80 -9.27
N LEU A 29 11.97 3.44 -8.12
CA LEU A 29 11.87 4.89 -8.04
C LEU A 29 12.85 5.60 -8.97
N SER A 30 14.04 5.03 -9.18
CA SER A 30 15.05 5.63 -10.06
C SER A 30 14.64 5.60 -11.54
N GLU A 31 13.77 4.68 -11.94
CA GLU A 31 13.14 4.64 -13.26
C GLU A 31 12.00 5.67 -13.34
N ILE A 32 11.05 5.65 -12.39
CA ILE A 32 9.85 6.49 -12.41
C ILE A 32 10.18 7.98 -12.46
N VAL A 33 11.15 8.44 -11.67
CA VAL A 33 11.51 9.86 -11.62
C VAL A 33 12.03 10.38 -12.96
N ARG A 34 12.42 9.50 -13.89
CA ARG A 34 12.98 9.84 -15.21
C ARG A 34 11.97 9.78 -16.35
N TYR A 35 10.69 9.52 -16.08
CA TYR A 35 9.64 9.55 -17.11
C TYR A 35 9.26 10.97 -17.53
N ALA A 36 10.21 11.68 -18.14
CA ALA A 36 10.09 13.09 -18.49
C ALA A 36 8.96 13.39 -19.49
N ASP A 37 8.55 12.42 -20.29
CA ASP A 37 7.40 12.52 -21.18
C ASP A 37 6.05 12.59 -20.46
N LEU A 38 5.97 12.22 -19.17
CA LEU A 38 4.70 12.30 -18.41
C LEU A 38 4.31 13.73 -18.04
N ASP A 39 5.27 14.64 -17.93
CA ASP A 39 5.05 16.03 -17.50
C ASP A 39 5.80 17.08 -18.36
N GLY A 40 6.69 16.65 -19.27
CA GLY A 40 7.54 17.53 -20.09
C GLY A 40 8.59 18.31 -19.30
N GLY A 41 8.85 17.93 -18.05
CA GLY A 41 9.67 18.68 -17.10
C GLY A 41 11.16 18.34 -17.11
N ARG A 42 11.81 18.53 -15.95
CA ARG A 42 13.24 18.26 -15.72
C ARG A 42 13.65 16.81 -16.03
N PRO A 43 14.93 16.49 -16.24
CA PRO A 43 15.38 15.11 -16.43
C PRO A 43 14.91 14.15 -15.32
N ALA A 44 14.91 14.59 -14.06
CA ALA A 44 14.35 13.85 -12.93
C ALA A 44 13.36 14.68 -12.09
N SER A 45 12.28 14.05 -11.61
CA SER A 45 11.25 14.67 -10.78
C SER A 45 10.53 13.64 -9.93
N MET A 46 10.46 13.86 -8.61
CA MET A 46 9.74 12.98 -7.67
C MET A 46 8.22 13.06 -7.86
N LEU A 47 7.71 14.16 -8.41
CA LEU A 47 6.28 14.35 -8.67
C LEU A 47 5.70 13.31 -9.65
N ARG A 48 6.55 12.73 -10.50
CA ARG A 48 6.15 11.65 -11.43
C ARG A 48 5.69 10.40 -10.72
N LEU A 49 6.19 10.15 -9.51
CA LEU A 49 5.68 9.07 -8.67
C LEU A 49 4.20 9.28 -8.35
N GLY A 50 3.80 10.51 -7.99
CA GLY A 50 2.39 10.83 -7.73
C GLY A 50 1.51 10.64 -8.96
N LEU A 51 1.99 11.04 -10.14
CA LEU A 51 1.26 10.81 -11.40
C LEU A 51 1.08 9.31 -11.70
N VAL A 52 2.08 8.48 -11.42
CA VAL A 52 2.03 7.03 -11.60
C VAL A 52 1.10 6.38 -10.58
N ILE A 53 1.10 6.84 -9.33
CA ILE A 53 0.17 6.39 -8.28
C ILE A 53 -1.28 6.72 -8.66
N ASP A 54 -1.54 7.92 -9.19
CA ASP A 54 -2.89 8.30 -9.66
C ASP A 54 -3.35 7.47 -10.86
N ALA A 55 -2.42 7.13 -11.77
CA ALA A 55 -2.71 6.22 -12.87
C ALA A 55 -3.02 4.81 -12.36
N LEU A 56 -2.28 4.32 -11.35
CA LEU A 56 -2.56 3.05 -10.70
C LEU A 56 -3.92 3.07 -9.99
N GLY A 57 -4.22 4.13 -9.22
CA GLY A 57 -5.48 4.26 -8.49
C GLY A 57 -6.67 4.19 -9.43
N ARG A 58 -6.61 4.88 -10.57
CA ARG A 58 -7.63 4.76 -11.64
C ARG A 58 -7.68 3.36 -12.23
N HIS A 59 -6.52 2.74 -12.48
CA HIS A 59 -6.44 1.40 -13.07
C HIS A 59 -7.06 0.31 -12.18
N VAL A 60 -6.96 0.43 -10.85
CA VAL A 60 -7.53 -0.53 -9.89
C VAL A 60 -8.81 -0.04 -9.20
N ALA A 61 -9.28 1.16 -9.56
CA ALA A 61 -10.38 1.88 -8.91
C ALA A 61 -10.25 1.97 -7.37
N GLU A 62 -9.09 2.43 -6.91
CA GLU A 62 -8.78 2.60 -5.48
C GLU A 62 -8.22 4.01 -5.24
N GLU A 63 -8.73 4.71 -4.22
CA GLU A 63 -8.33 6.09 -3.97
C GLU A 63 -6.96 6.20 -3.31
N ASN A 64 -6.72 5.44 -2.22
CA ASN A 64 -5.47 5.47 -1.46
C ASN A 64 -4.59 4.26 -1.75
N VAL A 65 -4.31 4.02 -3.04
CA VAL A 65 -3.57 2.84 -3.50
C VAL A 65 -2.11 2.84 -2.98
N PRO A 66 -1.69 1.87 -2.17
CA PRO A 66 -0.33 1.81 -1.65
C PRO A 66 0.66 1.21 -2.67
N VAL A 67 1.84 1.81 -2.79
CA VAL A 67 2.91 1.38 -3.72
C VAL A 67 4.19 1.06 -2.95
N TYR A 68 4.80 -0.07 -3.30
CA TYR A 68 6.10 -0.49 -2.80
C TYR A 68 7.21 0.09 -3.66
N ALA A 69 7.93 1.10 -3.15
CA ALA A 69 9.03 1.72 -3.87
C ALA A 69 10.38 1.16 -3.44
N VAL A 70 11.15 0.68 -4.43
CA VAL A 70 12.57 0.31 -4.27
C VAL A 70 13.44 1.47 -4.74
N VAL A 71 14.42 1.85 -3.93
CA VAL A 71 15.25 3.04 -4.11
C VAL A 71 16.73 2.64 -4.08
N PRO A 72 17.50 2.85 -5.15
CA PRO A 72 18.94 2.67 -5.09
C PRO A 72 19.56 3.77 -4.24
N ARG A 73 20.59 3.44 -3.45
CA ARG A 73 21.31 4.37 -2.57
C ARG A 73 21.83 5.60 -3.31
N GLY A 74 22.23 5.44 -4.57
CA GLY A 74 22.68 6.55 -5.43
C GLY A 74 21.61 7.62 -5.67
N LEU A 75 20.32 7.27 -5.64
CA LEU A 75 19.23 8.23 -5.83
C LEU A 75 19.16 9.27 -4.70
N LEU A 76 19.59 8.90 -3.48
CA LEU A 76 19.59 9.77 -2.30
C LEU A 76 20.57 10.96 -2.43
N SER A 77 21.51 10.88 -3.36
CA SER A 77 22.50 11.90 -3.67
C SER A 77 22.44 12.39 -5.11
N ASP A 78 21.41 12.01 -5.87
CA ASP A 78 21.30 12.29 -7.29
C ASP A 78 21.16 13.80 -7.58
N ALA A 79 22.08 14.33 -8.38
CA ALA A 79 22.14 15.75 -8.72
C ALA A 79 20.98 16.20 -9.63
N ASP A 80 20.35 15.28 -10.37
CA ASP A 80 19.21 15.59 -11.25
C ASP A 80 17.94 15.93 -10.45
N LEU A 81 17.87 15.45 -9.20
CA LEU A 81 16.83 15.84 -8.25
C LEU A 81 17.12 17.23 -7.65
N THR A 82 16.07 17.93 -7.22
CA THR A 82 16.27 19.16 -6.42
C THR A 82 16.78 18.81 -5.02
N SER A 83 17.38 19.79 -4.33
CA SER A 83 17.78 19.61 -2.93
C SER A 83 16.60 19.23 -2.03
N ASN A 84 15.39 19.77 -2.28
CA ASN A 84 14.19 19.43 -1.52
C ASN A 84 13.78 17.97 -1.74
N GLU A 85 13.72 17.52 -2.99
CA GLU A 85 13.39 16.12 -3.32
C GLU A 85 14.41 15.14 -2.73
N ARG A 86 15.71 15.47 -2.76
CA ARG A 86 16.75 14.67 -2.11
C ARG A 86 16.55 14.58 -0.60
N MET A 87 16.18 15.68 0.06
CA MET A 87 15.90 15.67 1.50
C MET A 87 14.69 14.78 1.82
N VAL A 88 13.62 14.88 1.02
CA VAL A 88 12.41 14.09 1.21
C VAL A 88 12.65 12.59 1.00
N VAL A 89 13.32 12.18 -0.07
CA VAL A 89 13.58 10.74 -0.30
C VAL A 89 14.53 10.14 0.75
N ARG A 90 15.43 10.95 1.35
CA ARG A 90 16.22 10.53 2.53
C ARG A 90 15.35 10.32 3.75
N ARG A 91 14.43 11.26 4.04
CA ARG A 91 13.44 11.08 5.11
C ARG A 91 12.66 9.77 4.91
N TRP A 92 12.13 9.55 3.69
CA TRP A 92 11.42 8.32 3.37
C TRP A 92 12.26 7.05 3.60
N ALA A 93 13.54 7.11 3.27
CA ALA A 93 14.48 6.01 3.49
C ALA A 93 14.76 5.75 4.98
N ASP A 94 14.82 6.80 5.79
CA ASP A 94 15.07 6.69 7.23
C ASP A 94 13.82 6.21 7.99
N ASP A 95 12.65 6.70 7.60
CA ASP A 95 11.33 6.32 8.13
C ASP A 95 10.87 4.93 7.65
N GLY A 96 11.55 4.35 6.65
CA GLY A 96 11.26 2.99 6.16
C GLY A 96 10.01 2.87 5.28
N VAL A 97 9.47 4.00 4.80
CA VAL A 97 8.31 4.02 3.87
C VAL A 97 8.71 3.58 2.45
N VAL A 98 10.01 3.56 2.14
CA VAL A 98 10.60 2.98 0.92
C VAL A 98 11.71 1.98 1.25
N GLU A 99 11.91 0.99 0.38
CA GLU A 99 13.03 0.06 0.52
C GLU A 99 14.29 0.63 -0.14
N VAL A 100 15.35 0.81 0.64
CA VAL A 100 16.66 1.22 0.10
C VAL A 100 17.56 0.02 -0.14
N VAL A 101 18.16 -0.02 -1.32
CA VAL A 101 19.14 -1.03 -1.74
C VAL A 101 20.42 -0.39 -2.26
N PRO A 102 21.58 -1.06 -2.19
CA PRO A 102 22.81 -0.54 -2.81
C PRO A 102 22.63 -0.25 -4.31
N GLN A 103 22.04 -1.20 -5.03
CA GLN A 103 21.65 -1.14 -6.44
C GLN A 103 20.31 -1.85 -6.61
N VAL A 104 19.49 -1.41 -7.58
CA VAL A 104 18.17 -1.99 -7.80
C VAL A 104 18.26 -3.41 -8.37
N ASP A 105 19.16 -3.64 -9.34
CA ASP A 105 19.27 -4.90 -10.08
C ASP A 105 17.90 -5.51 -10.41
N ASP A 106 17.65 -6.75 -9.99
CA ASP A 106 16.37 -7.45 -10.17
C ASP A 106 15.43 -7.33 -8.97
N ARG A 107 15.76 -6.52 -7.95
CA ARG A 107 15.04 -6.48 -6.67
C ARG A 107 13.56 -6.14 -6.80
N VAL A 108 13.21 -5.20 -7.69
CA VAL A 108 11.80 -4.86 -7.96
C VAL A 108 11.02 -6.09 -8.44
N PHE A 109 11.65 -6.92 -9.29
CA PHE A 109 11.07 -8.16 -9.78
C PHE A 109 11.06 -9.25 -8.70
N GLU A 110 12.07 -9.28 -7.84
CA GLU A 110 12.09 -10.16 -6.67
C GLU A 110 10.91 -9.91 -5.74
N VAL A 111 10.71 -8.65 -5.34
CA VAL A 111 9.61 -8.26 -4.46
C VAL A 111 8.28 -8.59 -5.14
N ALA A 112 8.11 -8.25 -6.41
CA ALA A 112 6.89 -8.53 -7.15
C ALA A 112 6.57 -10.03 -7.24
N GLU A 113 7.57 -10.90 -7.39
CA GLU A 113 7.38 -12.36 -7.36
C GLU A 113 7.02 -12.89 -5.97
N LEU A 114 7.72 -12.40 -4.93
CA LEU A 114 7.45 -12.80 -3.55
C LEU A 114 6.06 -12.37 -3.10
N LEU A 115 5.57 -11.23 -3.57
CA LEU A 115 4.28 -10.66 -3.15
C LEU A 115 3.12 -10.96 -4.13
N GLY A 116 3.40 -11.47 -5.32
CA GLY A 116 2.38 -11.66 -6.36
C GLY A 116 1.87 -10.35 -6.98
N LEU A 117 2.64 -9.27 -6.86
CA LEU A 117 2.25 -7.94 -7.31
C LEU A 117 2.68 -7.66 -8.77
N PRO A 118 2.02 -6.71 -9.45
CA PRO A 118 2.51 -6.15 -10.70
C PRO A 118 3.69 -5.20 -10.46
N VAL A 119 4.55 -5.07 -11.48
CA VAL A 119 5.62 -4.07 -11.53
C VAL A 119 5.23 -2.94 -12.48
N LEU A 120 5.40 -1.68 -12.03
CA LEU A 120 5.28 -0.52 -12.91
C LEU A 120 6.66 -0.20 -13.51
N THR A 121 6.89 -0.60 -14.75
CA THR A 121 8.17 -0.43 -15.46
C THR A 121 7.93 -0.28 -16.97
N ARG A 122 8.79 0.46 -17.66
CA ARG A 122 8.71 0.62 -19.11
C ARG A 122 9.66 -0.28 -19.89
N GLY A 123 10.77 -0.71 -19.31
CA GLY A 123 11.80 -1.40 -20.11
C GLY A 123 12.74 -2.33 -19.37
N ARG A 124 12.74 -2.37 -18.03
CA ARG A 124 13.75 -3.14 -17.29
C ARG A 124 13.51 -4.65 -17.26
N ALA A 125 12.30 -5.10 -17.57
CA ALA A 125 11.91 -6.50 -17.35
C ALA A 125 12.68 -7.50 -18.24
N GLU A 126 13.02 -7.10 -19.46
CA GLU A 126 13.55 -8.05 -20.46
C GLU A 126 14.92 -8.64 -20.09
N GLN A 127 15.76 -7.86 -19.40
CA GLN A 127 17.06 -8.33 -18.93
C GLN A 127 16.99 -9.37 -17.80
N PHE A 128 15.80 -9.60 -17.24
CA PHE A 128 15.57 -10.54 -16.14
C PHE A 128 14.74 -11.76 -16.53
N ARG A 129 14.31 -11.85 -17.80
CA ARG A 129 13.40 -12.91 -18.26
C ARG A 129 13.90 -14.33 -17.97
N ASP A 130 15.20 -14.56 -18.11
CA ASP A 130 15.82 -15.87 -17.85
C ASP A 130 15.75 -16.29 -16.38
N ARG A 131 15.78 -15.32 -15.46
CA ARG A 131 15.76 -15.55 -14.00
C ARG A 131 14.35 -15.42 -13.40
N ARG A 132 13.46 -14.71 -14.09
CA ARG A 132 12.11 -14.36 -13.63
C ARG A 132 11.11 -14.64 -14.76
N PRO A 133 10.81 -15.91 -15.10
CA PRO A 133 9.95 -16.22 -16.25
C PRO A 133 8.56 -15.57 -16.21
N TRP A 134 8.05 -15.30 -15.00
CA TRP A 134 6.76 -14.64 -14.77
C TRP A 134 6.66 -13.24 -15.39
N VAL A 135 7.77 -12.58 -15.76
CA VAL A 135 7.71 -11.26 -16.43
C VAL A 135 6.98 -11.32 -17.79
N SER A 136 6.81 -12.53 -18.33
CA SER A 136 6.03 -12.77 -19.56
C SER A 136 4.55 -13.11 -19.28
N GLU A 137 4.12 -13.09 -18.02
CA GLU A 137 2.71 -13.31 -17.67
C GLU A 137 1.88 -12.04 -17.92
N PRO A 138 0.66 -12.16 -18.49
CA PRO A 138 -0.23 -11.03 -18.72
C PRO A 138 -0.48 -10.19 -17.47
N GLY A 139 -0.39 -8.86 -17.64
CA GLY A 139 -0.65 -7.82 -16.64
C GLY A 139 0.16 -7.85 -15.34
N ARG A 140 1.24 -8.65 -15.28
CA ARG A 140 2.28 -8.52 -14.24
C ARG A 140 3.21 -7.33 -14.47
N LEU A 141 3.22 -6.79 -15.69
CA LEU A 141 4.00 -5.62 -16.07
C LEU A 141 3.07 -4.53 -16.62
N LEU A 142 3.10 -3.36 -15.99
CA LEU A 142 2.33 -2.20 -16.39
C LEU A 142 3.27 -1.04 -16.72
N ALA A 143 3.06 -0.37 -17.84
CA ALA A 143 3.81 0.82 -18.21
C ALA A 143 2.92 2.06 -18.05
N ALA A 144 3.41 3.06 -17.32
CA ALA A 144 2.79 4.38 -17.32
C ALA A 144 3.15 5.10 -18.62
N VAL A 145 2.18 5.53 -19.41
CA VAL A 145 2.37 6.27 -20.66
C VAL A 145 1.55 7.56 -20.66
N PRO A 146 1.94 8.60 -21.41
CA PRO A 146 1.12 9.80 -21.55
C PRO A 146 -0.27 9.45 -22.11
N GLY A 147 -1.32 10.05 -21.56
CA GLY A 147 -2.70 9.84 -21.97
C GLY A 147 -3.51 11.14 -21.96
N ALA A 148 -4.69 11.10 -22.58
CA ALA A 148 -5.65 12.20 -22.53
C ALA A 148 -6.16 12.35 -21.08
N GLY A 149 -5.82 13.48 -20.44
CA GLY A 149 -6.15 13.73 -19.03
C GLY A 149 -5.09 13.27 -18.02
N GLY A 150 -3.87 12.94 -18.47
CA GLY A 150 -2.75 12.54 -17.63
C GLY A 150 -2.29 11.11 -17.90
N PRO A 151 -1.27 10.61 -17.15
CA PRO A 151 -0.70 9.30 -17.44
C PRO A 151 -1.73 8.17 -17.31
N VAL A 152 -1.60 7.14 -18.14
CA VAL A 152 -2.44 5.93 -18.10
C VAL A 152 -1.54 4.70 -17.99
N LEU A 153 -2.04 3.63 -17.38
CA LEU A 153 -1.32 2.36 -17.32
C LEU A 153 -1.73 1.45 -18.47
N VAL A 154 -0.74 0.94 -19.20
CA VAL A 154 -0.94 -0.05 -20.25
C VAL A 154 -0.24 -1.36 -19.89
N ALA A 155 -0.92 -2.49 -20.10
CA ALA A 155 -0.30 -3.79 -19.92
C ALA A 155 0.81 -3.98 -20.96
N ARG A 156 2.00 -4.37 -20.50
CA ARG A 156 3.15 -4.67 -21.36
C ARG A 156 3.05 -6.04 -22.02
N VAL A 157 2.31 -6.94 -21.39
CA VAL A 157 2.05 -8.31 -21.85
C VAL A 157 0.55 -8.60 -21.70
N GLY A 158 -0.05 -9.21 -22.72
CA GLY A 158 -1.50 -9.45 -22.77
C GLY A 158 -2.29 -8.28 -23.39
N ARG A 159 -3.59 -8.51 -23.68
CA ARG A 159 -4.47 -7.57 -24.40
C ARG A 159 -5.19 -6.58 -23.47
N GLY A 160 -4.51 -6.06 -22.44
CA GLY A 160 -5.04 -4.97 -21.61
C GLY A 160 -5.99 -5.38 -20.48
N ASP A 161 -6.21 -6.68 -20.26
CA ASP A 161 -6.94 -7.14 -19.08
C ASP A 161 -6.14 -6.82 -17.81
N VAL A 162 -6.83 -6.29 -16.80
CA VAL A 162 -6.27 -6.12 -15.44
C VAL A 162 -6.33 -7.50 -14.77
N PRO A 163 -5.19 -8.20 -14.58
CA PRO A 163 -5.23 -9.48 -13.89
C PRO A 163 -5.54 -9.22 -12.42
N ALA A 164 -6.24 -10.17 -11.79
CA ALA A 164 -6.28 -10.23 -10.34
C ALA A 164 -4.84 -10.27 -9.80
N VAL A 165 -4.61 -9.70 -8.62
CA VAL A 165 -3.32 -9.83 -7.94
C VAL A 165 -2.98 -11.31 -7.81
N ALA A 166 -1.80 -11.68 -8.31
CA ALA A 166 -1.36 -13.05 -8.27
C ALA A 166 -1.12 -13.47 -6.81
N GLU A 167 -1.26 -14.75 -6.53
CA GLU A 167 -0.89 -15.26 -5.23
C GLU A 167 0.63 -15.07 -4.98
N PRO A 168 1.05 -14.75 -3.76
CA PRO A 168 2.45 -14.78 -3.37
C PRO A 168 3.11 -16.11 -3.74
N SER A 169 4.34 -16.06 -4.29
CA SER A 169 5.08 -17.28 -4.63
C SER A 169 5.24 -18.20 -3.42
N PRO A 170 5.46 -19.52 -3.61
CA PRO A 170 5.72 -20.44 -2.49
C PRO A 170 6.86 -19.97 -1.58
N MET A 171 7.91 -19.39 -2.17
CA MET A 171 9.00 -18.77 -1.42
C MET A 171 8.55 -17.52 -0.67
N GLY A 172 7.76 -16.65 -1.32
CA GLY A 172 7.14 -15.48 -0.69
C GLY A 172 6.34 -15.86 0.55
N ARG A 173 5.43 -16.84 0.44
CA ARG A 173 4.66 -17.36 1.58
C ARG A 173 5.55 -17.89 2.71
N LYS A 174 6.63 -18.60 2.37
CA LYS A 174 7.59 -19.09 3.36
C LYS A 174 8.28 -17.93 4.08
N LEU A 175 8.77 -16.93 3.36
CA LEU A 175 9.49 -15.80 3.95
C LEU A 175 8.59 -14.88 4.78
N LEU A 176 7.38 -14.61 4.29
CA LEU A 176 6.42 -13.72 4.94
C LEU A 176 5.71 -14.38 6.13
N SER A 177 5.82 -15.70 6.30
CA SER A 177 5.33 -16.37 7.52
C SER A 177 6.29 -16.24 8.71
N ARG A 178 7.43 -15.56 8.53
CA ARG A 178 8.47 -15.38 9.55
C ARG A 178 8.71 -13.90 9.85
N VAL A 179 9.16 -13.63 11.07
CA VAL A 179 9.77 -12.37 11.47
C VAL A 179 11.27 -12.50 11.28
N TRP A 180 11.89 -11.47 10.73
CA TRP A 180 13.32 -11.46 10.45
C TRP A 180 14.03 -10.38 11.27
N GLY A 181 15.21 -10.72 11.78
CA GLY A 181 16.09 -9.81 12.50
C GLY A 181 17.35 -9.50 11.70
N CYS A 182 17.66 -8.22 11.49
CA CYS A 182 18.93 -7.78 10.95
C CYS A 182 19.93 -7.56 12.10
N PRO A 183 21.19 -8.03 11.97
CA PRO A 183 22.21 -7.77 13.00
C PRO A 183 22.66 -6.30 13.06
N GLU A 184 22.35 -5.51 12.04
CA GLU A 184 22.66 -4.08 11.96
C GLU A 184 21.49 -3.22 12.47
N THR A 185 21.74 -1.94 12.77
CA THR A 185 20.67 -0.98 13.07
C THR A 185 19.81 -0.75 11.84
N CYS A 186 18.62 -1.37 11.80
CA CYS A 186 17.76 -1.42 10.61
C CYS A 186 16.33 -1.05 10.96
N THR A 187 15.75 -0.05 10.28
CA THR A 187 14.33 0.31 10.45
C THR A 187 13.40 -0.85 10.07
N ALA A 188 13.69 -1.54 8.96
CA ALA A 188 12.82 -2.57 8.39
C ALA A 188 12.87 -3.93 9.10
N TYR A 189 14.01 -4.28 9.70
CA TYR A 189 14.28 -5.60 10.28
C TYR A 189 14.93 -5.53 11.66
N GLY A 190 14.93 -4.35 12.29
CA GLY A 190 15.39 -4.22 13.66
C GLY A 190 14.44 -4.98 14.57
N SER A 191 14.99 -5.69 15.54
CA SER A 191 14.29 -5.85 16.81
C SER A 191 14.30 -4.48 17.49
N GLY A 192 13.26 -4.13 18.27
CA GLY A 192 13.34 -3.00 19.20
C GLY A 192 14.73 -2.98 19.86
N GLY A 193 15.35 -1.80 19.89
CA GLY A 193 16.76 -1.65 20.25
C GLY A 193 17.10 -2.24 21.62
N ASP A 194 18.37 -2.19 21.99
CA ASP A 194 18.77 -2.45 23.37
C ASP A 194 17.82 -1.69 24.33
N PRO A 195 17.00 -2.38 25.14
CA PRO A 195 16.03 -1.71 26.01
C PRO A 195 16.71 -0.81 27.04
N ASP A 196 18.01 -1.01 27.28
CA ASP A 196 18.84 -0.17 28.15
C ASP A 196 19.43 1.06 27.42
N SER A 197 19.16 1.20 26.11
CA SER A 197 19.58 2.38 25.35
C SER A 197 18.66 3.58 25.68
N PRO A 198 19.21 4.75 26.03
CA PRO A 198 18.42 5.97 26.26
C PRO A 198 17.70 6.49 24.99
N PHE A 199 17.92 5.85 23.84
CA PHE A 199 17.26 6.17 22.57
C PHE A 199 16.36 5.03 22.05
N ALA A 200 16.12 3.97 22.84
CA ALA A 200 15.28 2.84 22.44
C ALA A 200 13.87 3.30 22.02
N ASP A 201 13.29 4.22 22.79
CA ASP A 201 11.95 4.78 22.56
C ASP A 201 11.85 5.70 21.34
N MET A 202 12.99 6.17 20.80
CA MET A 202 13.03 7.04 19.61
C MET A 202 13.18 6.26 18.31
N ARG A 203 13.44 4.94 18.36
CA ARG A 203 13.61 4.11 17.16
C ARG A 203 12.27 3.58 16.69
N THR A 204 11.75 4.17 15.61
CA THR A 204 10.60 3.61 14.89
C THR A 204 11.09 2.41 14.07
N THR A 205 10.78 1.20 14.50
CA THR A 205 11.03 -0.01 13.69
C THR A 205 9.73 -0.48 13.07
N THR A 206 9.82 -1.10 11.89
CA THR A 206 8.67 -1.67 11.22
C THR A 206 8.07 -2.77 12.09
N SER A 207 6.76 -2.70 12.34
CA SER A 207 6.04 -3.72 13.08
C SER A 207 6.28 -5.12 12.48
N PRO A 208 6.37 -6.20 13.30
CA PRO A 208 6.58 -7.56 12.81
C PRO A 208 5.61 -7.99 11.70
N VAL A 209 4.37 -7.51 11.74
CA VAL A 209 3.35 -7.83 10.72
C VAL A 209 3.59 -7.14 9.38
N SER A 210 4.22 -5.96 9.40
CA SER A 210 4.46 -5.12 8.23
C SER A 210 5.88 -5.26 7.67
N GLN A 211 6.71 -6.18 8.19
CA GLN A 211 8.08 -6.35 7.71
C GLN A 211 8.12 -6.69 6.20
N PRO A 212 8.91 -5.95 5.41
CA PRO A 212 9.06 -6.23 3.98
C PRO A 212 9.67 -7.61 3.72
N PRO A 213 9.47 -8.19 2.52
CA PRO A 213 10.10 -9.46 2.17
C PRO A 213 11.63 -9.31 2.16
N PRO A 214 12.42 -10.23 2.76
CA PRO A 214 13.88 -10.23 2.61
C PRO A 214 14.35 -10.25 1.15
N ALA A 215 15.60 -9.85 0.92
CA ALA A 215 16.29 -10.13 -0.35
C ALA A 215 16.83 -11.57 -0.32
N LEU A 216 16.70 -12.29 -1.43
CA LEU A 216 17.35 -13.59 -1.58
C LEU A 216 18.68 -13.41 -2.29
N ARG A 217 19.74 -13.88 -1.64
CA ARG A 217 21.08 -13.93 -2.22
C ARG A 217 21.54 -15.37 -2.14
N SER A 218 21.60 -16.03 -3.30
CA SER A 218 21.87 -17.48 -3.40
C SER A 218 20.95 -18.33 -2.50
N GLY A 219 19.67 -17.96 -2.43
CA GLY A 219 18.66 -18.65 -1.60
C GLY A 219 18.69 -18.30 -0.11
N VAL A 220 19.59 -17.44 0.34
CA VAL A 220 19.69 -17.01 1.75
C VAL A 220 18.95 -15.68 1.95
N PRO A 221 18.06 -15.57 2.96
CA PRO A 221 17.45 -14.30 3.34
C PRO A 221 18.48 -13.29 3.86
N THR A 222 18.52 -12.12 3.22
CA THR A 222 19.44 -11.02 3.53
C THR A 222 18.68 -9.70 3.63
N CYS A 223 19.22 -8.77 4.42
CA CYS A 223 18.70 -7.41 4.53
C CYS A 223 18.95 -6.69 3.18
N PRO A 224 17.91 -6.18 2.50
CA PRO A 224 18.09 -5.43 1.26
C PRO A 224 18.98 -4.19 1.42
N ARG A 225 18.91 -3.53 2.58
CA ARG A 225 19.69 -2.31 2.88
C ARG A 225 21.15 -2.59 3.21
N HIS A 226 21.43 -3.59 4.04
CA HIS A 226 22.77 -3.84 4.59
C HIS A 226 23.51 -5.00 3.91
N GLY A 227 22.82 -5.87 3.16
CA GLY A 227 23.39 -7.10 2.62
C GLY A 227 23.65 -8.20 3.67
N ALA A 228 23.49 -7.88 4.96
CA ALA A 228 23.69 -8.82 6.05
C ALA A 228 22.66 -9.96 6.04
N ARG A 229 23.09 -11.17 6.40
CA ARG A 229 22.18 -12.31 6.59
C ARG A 229 21.17 -12.02 7.70
N LEU A 230 19.90 -12.27 7.42
CA LEU A 230 18.85 -12.13 8.42
C LEU A 230 18.76 -13.37 9.31
N ARG A 231 18.41 -13.15 10.57
CA ARG A 231 18.09 -14.20 11.54
C ARG A 231 16.57 -14.40 11.55
N ASP A 232 16.13 -15.66 11.61
CA ASP A 232 14.72 -15.98 11.82
C ASP A 232 14.39 -15.74 13.29
N ALA A 233 13.45 -14.82 13.55
CA ALA A 233 13.01 -14.41 14.89
C ALA A 233 11.70 -15.07 15.32
N GLY A 234 11.18 -16.03 14.54
CA GLY A 234 9.94 -16.74 14.87
C GLY A 234 8.82 -16.56 13.83
N PRO A 235 7.64 -17.14 14.09
CA PRO A 235 6.49 -16.99 13.22
C PRO A 235 5.99 -15.54 13.22
N ARG A 236 5.56 -15.06 12.04
CA ARG A 236 4.89 -13.77 11.91
C ARG A 236 3.48 -13.84 12.52
N PRO A 237 3.04 -12.83 13.29
CA PRO A 237 1.66 -12.78 13.76
C PRO A 237 0.67 -12.83 12.61
N ALA A 238 -0.47 -13.48 12.83
CA ALA A 238 -1.50 -13.59 11.81
C ALA A 238 -2.13 -12.24 11.52
N VAL A 239 -2.47 -12.03 10.25
CA VAL A 239 -3.08 -10.79 9.75
C VAL A 239 -4.22 -11.10 8.79
N GLU A 240 -5.20 -10.21 8.75
CA GLU A 240 -6.22 -10.15 7.72
C GLU A 240 -6.24 -8.74 7.12
N VAL A 241 -6.28 -8.64 5.78
CA VAL A 241 -6.35 -7.36 5.09
C VAL A 241 -7.81 -7.03 4.83
N LEU A 242 -8.24 -5.92 5.38
CA LEU A 242 -9.58 -5.38 5.17
C LEU A 242 -9.51 -4.13 4.31
N SER A 243 -10.64 -3.77 3.76
CA SER A 243 -10.81 -2.51 3.08
C SER A 243 -12.12 -1.86 3.46
N VAL A 244 -12.19 -0.54 3.26
CA VAL A 244 -13.41 0.23 3.36
C VAL A 244 -13.87 0.63 1.97
N ARG A 245 -15.13 0.33 1.65
CA ARG A 245 -15.78 0.67 0.39
C ARG A 245 -16.91 1.66 0.66
N ILE A 246 -16.86 2.82 0.00
CA ILE A 246 -17.84 3.90 0.13
C ILE A 246 -18.30 4.28 -1.26
N ASP A 247 -19.61 4.20 -1.51
CA ASP A 247 -20.25 4.51 -2.80
C ASP A 247 -19.58 3.78 -3.98
N GLY A 248 -19.32 2.49 -3.75
CA GLY A 248 -18.69 1.63 -4.73
C GLY A 248 -17.16 1.70 -4.78
N VAL A 249 -16.51 2.73 -4.23
CA VAL A 249 -15.04 2.96 -4.27
C VAL A 249 -14.33 2.36 -3.08
N VAL A 250 -13.23 1.64 -3.32
CA VAL A 250 -12.30 1.26 -2.24
C VAL A 250 -11.52 2.51 -1.81
N ARG A 251 -11.86 3.04 -0.64
CA ARG A 251 -11.25 4.26 -0.10
C ARG A 251 -9.91 3.98 0.53
N ARG A 252 -9.79 2.88 1.28
CA ARG A 252 -8.58 2.52 2.02
C ARG A 252 -8.53 1.03 2.34
N ARG A 253 -7.34 0.45 2.26
CA ARG A 253 -6.98 -0.86 2.83
C ARG A 253 -6.29 -0.68 4.19
N PHE A 254 -6.48 -1.64 5.07
CA PHE A 254 -5.83 -1.67 6.38
C PHE A 254 -5.69 -3.10 6.88
N VAL A 255 -4.71 -3.31 7.78
CA VAL A 255 -4.41 -4.62 8.35
C VAL A 255 -5.04 -4.73 9.73
N VAL A 256 -5.68 -5.86 10.01
CA VAL A 256 -6.05 -6.29 11.36
C VAL A 256 -5.13 -7.45 11.72
N SER A 257 -4.48 -7.36 12.88
CA SER A 257 -3.59 -8.42 13.39
C SER A 257 -4.12 -8.97 14.71
N THR A 258 -3.57 -10.10 15.14
CA THR A 258 -3.91 -10.70 16.45
C THR A 258 -3.60 -9.80 17.64
N GLU A 259 -2.61 -8.91 17.50
CA GLU A 259 -2.14 -8.02 18.56
C GLU A 259 -2.80 -6.63 18.48
N ASN A 260 -3.19 -6.21 17.28
CA ASN A 260 -3.72 -4.86 17.02
C ASN A 260 -5.12 -4.94 16.41
N PRO A 261 -6.18 -4.98 17.24
CA PRO A 261 -7.55 -4.77 16.78
C PRO A 261 -7.72 -3.31 16.29
N VAL A 262 -8.58 -3.13 15.30
CA VAL A 262 -8.76 -1.84 14.61
C VAL A 262 -10.18 -1.33 14.81
N VAL A 263 -10.30 -0.07 15.23
CA VAL A 263 -11.60 0.63 15.26
C VAL A 263 -11.78 1.41 13.96
N VAL A 264 -12.94 1.23 13.34
CA VAL A 264 -13.38 1.97 12.15
C VAL A 264 -14.55 2.86 12.53
N GLY A 265 -14.54 4.10 12.06
CA GLY A 265 -15.63 5.04 12.30
C GLY A 265 -15.35 6.41 11.73
N ARG A 266 -16.20 7.38 12.03
CA ARG A 266 -16.09 8.74 11.50
C ARG A 266 -14.78 9.42 11.92
N ALA A 267 -14.37 9.23 13.17
CA ALA A 267 -13.14 9.80 13.75
C ALA A 267 -12.76 9.03 15.04
N PRO A 268 -12.21 7.81 14.92
CA PRO A 268 -11.87 6.97 16.08
C PRO A 268 -10.85 7.64 17.01
N GLU A 269 -11.01 7.43 18.32
CA GLU A 269 -10.06 7.91 19.33
C GLU A 269 -8.94 6.87 19.53
N GLY A 270 -7.70 7.32 19.76
CA GLY A 270 -6.57 6.42 20.01
C GLY A 270 -6.00 5.70 18.78
N GLY A 271 -6.35 6.15 17.57
CA GLY A 271 -5.94 5.54 16.30
C GLY A 271 -7.03 4.67 15.68
N GLY A 272 -6.88 4.33 14.40
CA GLY A 272 -7.86 3.53 13.66
C GLY A 272 -8.10 4.02 12.23
N VAL A 273 -9.19 3.55 11.63
CA VAL A 273 -9.58 3.93 10.26
C VAL A 273 -10.63 5.02 10.32
N MET A 274 -10.19 6.25 10.06
CA MET A 274 -11.05 7.43 9.99
C MET A 274 -11.75 7.50 8.63
N LEU A 275 -13.09 7.60 8.65
CA LEU A 275 -13.92 7.68 7.45
C LEU A 275 -14.43 9.10 7.17
N GLY A 276 -14.42 10.00 8.15
CA GLY A 276 -15.19 11.25 8.12
C GLY A 276 -14.98 12.13 6.89
N GLN A 277 -13.80 12.08 6.26
CA GLN A 277 -13.47 12.80 5.04
C GLN A 277 -14.18 12.29 3.77
N TRP A 278 -14.61 11.02 3.74
CA TRP A 278 -15.28 10.39 2.59
C TRP A 278 -16.79 10.26 2.75
N LEU A 279 -17.32 10.55 3.93
CA LEU A 279 -18.74 10.39 4.23
C LEU A 279 -19.57 11.59 3.73
N SER A 280 -20.76 11.31 3.20
CA SER A 280 -21.81 12.32 3.01
C SER A 280 -22.25 12.90 4.35
N ASP A 281 -22.94 14.04 4.35
CA ASP A 281 -23.39 14.68 5.61
C ASP A 281 -24.34 13.78 6.43
N ASP A 282 -25.18 13.00 5.76
CA ASP A 282 -26.10 12.08 6.44
C ASP A 282 -25.36 10.86 7.01
N ALA A 283 -24.48 10.25 6.22
CA ALA A 283 -23.62 9.17 6.70
C ALA A 283 -22.72 9.65 7.85
N ARG A 284 -22.24 10.90 7.79
CA ARG A 284 -21.42 11.52 8.83
C ARG A 284 -22.22 11.73 10.12
N LYS A 285 -23.50 12.10 10.07
CA LYS A 285 -24.36 12.20 11.26
C LYS A 285 -24.67 10.82 11.85
N TRP A 286 -24.82 9.81 11.01
CA TRP A 286 -25.14 8.44 11.42
C TRP A 286 -23.93 7.69 12.00
N ILE A 287 -22.77 7.78 11.37
CA ILE A 287 -21.61 6.97 11.76
C ILE A 287 -20.92 7.61 12.98
N SER A 288 -20.97 6.89 14.10
CA SER A 288 -20.25 7.21 15.34
C SER A 288 -18.73 7.38 15.15
N ARG A 289 -18.08 8.09 16.09
CA ARG A 289 -16.63 8.37 16.07
C ARG A 289 -15.81 7.09 15.97
N GLY A 290 -16.01 6.16 16.90
CA GLY A 290 -15.76 4.73 16.71
C GLY A 290 -17.09 4.05 16.44
N HIS A 291 -17.17 3.20 15.43
CA HIS A 291 -18.43 2.58 15.01
C HIS A 291 -18.37 1.05 15.11
N VAL A 292 -17.34 0.44 14.54
CA VAL A 292 -17.10 -1.00 14.65
C VAL A 292 -15.66 -1.26 15.07
N ARG A 293 -15.46 -2.22 15.97
CA ARG A 293 -14.15 -2.75 16.34
C ARG A 293 -13.95 -4.11 15.66
N LEU A 294 -12.84 -4.24 14.94
CA LEU A 294 -12.46 -5.45 14.21
C LEU A 294 -11.26 -6.08 14.89
N ALA A 295 -11.38 -7.37 15.21
CA ALA A 295 -10.34 -8.11 15.91
C ALA A 295 -10.11 -9.46 15.23
N LEU A 296 -8.85 -9.89 15.18
CA LEU A 296 -8.46 -11.21 14.71
C LEU A 296 -8.06 -12.05 15.93
N ARG A 297 -8.73 -13.17 16.18
CA ARG A 297 -8.39 -14.08 17.28
C ARG A 297 -8.38 -15.51 16.75
N SER A 298 -7.27 -16.22 16.95
CA SER A 298 -7.13 -17.61 16.49
C SER A 298 -7.45 -17.81 15.00
N GLY A 299 -7.18 -16.79 14.16
CA GLY A 299 -7.48 -16.80 12.72
C GLY A 299 -8.93 -16.44 12.37
N GLU A 300 -9.81 -16.23 13.35
CA GLU A 300 -11.19 -15.82 13.16
C GLU A 300 -11.31 -14.29 13.29
N LEU A 301 -11.87 -13.67 12.25
CA LEU A 301 -12.16 -12.24 12.23
C LEU A 301 -13.52 -12.00 12.88
N SER A 302 -13.60 -11.08 13.84
CA SER A 302 -14.86 -10.67 14.47
C SER A 302 -15.11 -9.19 14.35
N ALA A 303 -16.38 -8.80 14.21
CA ALA A 303 -16.85 -7.42 14.32
C ALA A 303 -17.63 -7.24 15.63
N GLN A 304 -17.30 -6.18 16.37
CA GLN A 304 -18.04 -5.74 17.54
C GLN A 304 -18.64 -4.37 17.29
N ASP A 305 -19.94 -4.21 17.49
CA ASP A 305 -20.59 -2.91 17.43
C ASP A 305 -20.18 -2.06 18.64
N VAL A 306 -19.58 -0.90 18.38
CA VAL A 306 -19.25 0.11 19.41
C VAL A 306 -19.95 1.44 19.11
N SER A 307 -20.90 1.42 18.18
CA SER A 307 -21.61 2.60 17.71
C SER A 307 -22.81 2.97 18.59
N THR A 308 -23.42 4.10 18.26
CA THR A 308 -24.69 4.54 18.87
C THR A 308 -25.90 4.12 18.05
N ASN A 309 -25.73 3.98 16.73
CA ASN A 309 -26.83 3.78 15.77
C ASN A 309 -26.90 2.34 15.21
N GLY A 310 -26.09 1.44 15.74
CA GLY A 310 -26.02 0.03 15.36
C GLY A 310 -25.14 -0.24 14.13
N THR A 311 -24.53 -1.42 14.12
CA THR A 311 -23.74 -1.95 13.00
C THR A 311 -24.52 -3.08 12.32
N GLY A 312 -24.44 -3.20 11.00
CA GLY A 312 -24.99 -4.32 10.24
C GLY A 312 -23.93 -5.31 9.80
N ILE A 313 -24.28 -6.58 9.71
CA ILE A 313 -23.54 -7.59 8.95
C ILE A 313 -24.40 -8.05 7.79
N ARG A 314 -23.80 -8.07 6.60
CA ARG A 314 -24.36 -8.57 5.35
C ARG A 314 -23.74 -9.94 5.05
N PRO A 315 -24.43 -11.05 5.37
CA PRO A 315 -23.90 -12.39 5.13
C PRO A 315 -23.64 -12.61 3.65
N ASN A 316 -22.50 -13.21 3.31
CA ASN A 316 -22.07 -13.43 1.93
C ASN A 316 -22.04 -12.16 1.04
N GLY A 317 -22.02 -10.97 1.64
CA GLY A 317 -22.08 -9.70 0.92
C GLY A 317 -23.43 -9.42 0.25
N SER A 318 -24.51 -10.07 0.67
CA SER A 318 -25.86 -9.87 0.13
C SER A 318 -26.33 -8.42 0.28
N PHE A 319 -26.95 -7.85 -0.75
CA PHE A 319 -27.61 -6.53 -0.69
C PHE A 319 -29.10 -6.63 -0.32
N ASP A 320 -29.58 -7.83 -0.05
CA ASP A 320 -30.93 -8.08 0.45
C ASP A 320 -31.03 -7.61 1.92
N ASP A 321 -31.91 -6.64 2.18
CA ASP A 321 -32.07 -6.05 3.51
C ASP A 321 -32.71 -7.04 4.49
N ASP A 322 -33.48 -8.02 4.01
CA ASP A 322 -34.06 -9.08 4.85
C ASP A 322 -33.00 -10.03 5.42
N GLN A 323 -31.83 -10.09 4.77
CA GLN A 323 -30.68 -10.90 5.21
C GLN A 323 -29.72 -10.13 6.11
N ARG A 324 -29.94 -8.82 6.29
CA ARG A 324 -29.07 -7.96 7.09
C ARG A 324 -29.23 -8.28 8.57
N ILE A 325 -28.12 -8.64 9.22
CA ILE A 325 -28.07 -8.93 10.65
C ILE A 325 -27.65 -7.65 11.38
N THR A 326 -28.55 -7.06 12.15
CA THR A 326 -28.21 -5.92 13.03
C THR A 326 -27.54 -6.43 14.30
N LEU A 327 -26.38 -5.86 14.63
CA LEU A 327 -25.71 -6.05 15.90
C LEU A 327 -26.25 -5.06 16.92
N ASN A 328 -26.51 -5.54 18.14
CA ASN A 328 -26.73 -4.67 19.28
C ASN A 328 -25.41 -4.08 19.76
N ARG A 329 -25.48 -2.98 20.53
CA ARG A 329 -24.30 -2.36 21.12
C ARG A 329 -23.50 -3.38 21.95
N ASP A 330 -22.19 -3.38 21.75
CA ASP A 330 -21.20 -4.29 22.33
C ASP A 330 -21.32 -5.76 21.90
N GLU A 331 -22.32 -6.11 21.08
CA GLU A 331 -22.46 -7.44 20.48
C GLU A 331 -21.30 -7.70 19.53
N THR A 332 -20.69 -8.87 19.70
CA THR A 332 -19.57 -9.34 18.87
C THR A 332 -20.02 -10.53 18.03
N ARG A 333 -19.70 -10.50 16.74
CA ARG A 333 -20.02 -11.58 15.81
C ARG A 333 -18.81 -11.94 14.96
N ALA A 334 -18.57 -13.25 14.82
CA ALA A 334 -17.59 -13.77 13.88
C ALA A 334 -18.03 -13.53 12.43
N LEU A 335 -17.09 -13.17 11.58
CA LEU A 335 -17.32 -12.89 10.16
C LEU A 335 -16.87 -14.08 9.31
N GLY A 336 -17.84 -14.67 8.60
CA GLY A 336 -17.59 -15.65 7.55
C GLY A 336 -16.72 -15.06 6.43
N PRO A 337 -16.10 -15.89 5.57
CA PRO A 337 -15.08 -15.48 4.60
C PRO A 337 -15.53 -14.41 3.61
N THR A 338 -16.83 -14.35 3.35
CA THR A 338 -17.51 -13.47 2.38
C THR A 338 -18.42 -12.43 3.03
N ASP A 339 -18.48 -12.40 4.37
CA ASP A 339 -19.31 -11.44 5.08
C ASP A 339 -18.75 -10.03 4.98
N VAL A 340 -19.67 -9.06 4.98
CA VAL A 340 -19.36 -7.63 4.91
C VAL A 340 -20.03 -6.92 6.07
N VAL A 341 -19.31 -6.04 6.74
CA VAL A 341 -19.85 -5.15 7.78
C VAL A 341 -20.38 -3.88 7.13
N GLU A 342 -21.59 -3.49 7.44
CA GLU A 342 -22.24 -2.26 6.98
C GLU A 342 -22.39 -1.26 8.13
N LEU A 343 -21.84 -0.06 7.97
CA LEU A 343 -21.89 1.02 8.97
C LEU A 343 -23.03 2.00 8.67
N TYR A 344 -23.37 2.14 7.39
CA TYR A 344 -24.43 2.96 6.82
C TYR A 344 -24.66 2.49 5.37
N ALA A 345 -25.78 2.89 4.74
CA ALA A 345 -26.04 2.58 3.34
C ALA A 345 -24.83 2.94 2.46
N ASN A 346 -24.36 1.98 1.65
CA ASN A 346 -23.16 2.09 0.80
C ASN A 346 -21.81 2.31 1.53
N VAL A 347 -21.73 2.13 2.84
CA VAL A 347 -20.49 2.21 3.64
C VAL A 347 -20.19 0.83 4.22
N TYR A 348 -19.26 0.13 3.57
CA TYR A 348 -18.94 -1.27 3.83
C TYR A 348 -17.50 -1.47 4.28
N VAL A 349 -17.28 -2.43 5.18
CA VAL A 349 -15.96 -2.94 5.56
C VAL A 349 -15.95 -4.45 5.35
N GLY A 350 -14.97 -4.95 4.61
CA GLY A 350 -14.89 -6.38 4.30
C GLY A 350 -13.45 -6.79 3.99
N ARG A 351 -13.24 -8.10 3.84
CA ARG A 351 -11.93 -8.62 3.41
C ARG A 351 -11.56 -8.06 2.05
N ALA A 352 -10.31 -7.64 1.91
CA ALA A 352 -9.89 -6.86 0.75
C ALA A 352 -9.84 -7.66 -0.56
N LYS A 353 -9.87 -8.99 -0.47
CA LYS A 353 -10.03 -9.92 -1.60
C LYS A 353 -11.45 -9.96 -2.18
N LEU A 354 -12.46 -9.49 -1.45
CA LEU A 354 -13.85 -9.46 -1.92
C LEU A 354 -14.06 -8.39 -3.01
N TRP A 355 -13.16 -7.41 -3.10
CA TRP A 355 -13.23 -6.33 -4.07
C TRP A 355 -11.98 -6.36 -4.95
N SER A 356 -12.12 -6.98 -6.13
CA SER A 356 -11.07 -7.01 -7.15
C SER A 356 -10.80 -5.62 -7.76
N SER A 357 -11.83 -4.77 -7.84
CA SER A 357 -11.77 -3.36 -8.27
C SER A 357 -12.85 -2.54 -7.55
N GLY A 358 -12.56 -1.29 -7.18
CA GLY A 358 -13.50 -0.39 -6.50
C GLY A 358 -14.50 0.34 -7.41
N GLY A 359 -15.09 -0.32 -8.39
CA GLY A 359 -16.13 0.29 -9.24
C GLY A 359 -15.63 1.32 -10.26
N VAL A 360 -16.55 2.12 -10.83
CA VAL A 360 -16.32 2.97 -12.03
C VAL A 360 -16.01 4.44 -11.70
N THR A 361 -15.94 4.79 -10.42
CA THR A 361 -15.78 6.17 -9.97
C THR A 361 -14.30 6.59 -9.98
N GLN A 362 -14.00 7.80 -10.47
CA GLN A 362 -12.63 8.30 -10.52
C GLN A 362 -12.11 8.59 -9.10
N PRO A 363 -10.97 8.01 -8.68
CA PRO A 363 -10.35 8.30 -7.40
C PRO A 363 -9.81 9.74 -7.33
N HIS A 364 -9.74 10.29 -6.12
CA HIS A 364 -9.08 11.57 -5.88
C HIS A 364 -7.58 11.49 -6.20
N SER A 365 -7.10 12.51 -6.91
CA SER A 365 -5.70 12.63 -7.34
C SER A 365 -4.81 13.09 -6.19
N VAL A 366 -3.71 12.38 -5.96
CA VAL A 366 -2.60 12.80 -5.07
C VAL A 366 -1.98 14.12 -5.57
N MET A 367 -2.07 14.35 -6.88
CA MET A 367 -1.57 15.54 -7.55
C MET A 367 -2.56 16.71 -7.55
N ALA A 368 -3.72 16.61 -6.88
CA ALA A 368 -4.74 17.67 -6.87
C ALA A 368 -4.22 19.02 -6.33
N GLU A 369 -3.25 18.99 -5.42
CA GLU A 369 -2.61 20.19 -4.84
C GLU A 369 -1.29 20.56 -5.54
N ALA A 370 -0.93 19.89 -6.65
CA ALA A 370 0.31 20.16 -7.33
C ALA A 370 0.29 21.51 -8.05
N PRO A 371 1.36 22.33 -7.92
CA PRO A 371 1.42 23.61 -8.60
C PRO A 371 1.34 23.40 -10.11
N THR A 372 0.40 24.08 -10.76
CA THR A 372 0.04 23.92 -12.19
C THR A 372 1.23 24.16 -13.13
N MET A 373 2.23 24.94 -12.69
CA MET A 373 3.49 25.17 -13.41
C MET A 373 4.40 23.93 -13.49
N ALA A 374 4.24 22.95 -12.60
CA ALA A 374 4.99 21.69 -12.59
C ALA A 374 4.37 20.61 -13.51
N ILE A 375 3.11 20.80 -13.90
CA ILE A 375 2.39 19.92 -14.83
C ILE A 375 2.02 20.77 -16.04
N ARG A 376 2.95 20.96 -16.98
CA ARG A 376 2.59 21.60 -18.25
C ARG A 376 1.65 20.67 -18.99
N LYS A 377 0.38 21.09 -19.12
CA LYS A 377 -0.58 20.44 -20.01
C LYS A 377 -0.02 20.46 -21.43
N PHE A 378 -0.01 19.30 -22.08
CA PHE A 378 0.20 19.19 -23.51
C PHE A 378 -0.96 19.90 -24.22
N GLU A 379 -0.77 21.16 -24.60
CA GLU A 379 -1.46 21.72 -25.75
C GLU A 379 -0.56 21.40 -26.96
N ARG A 380 -1.12 20.61 -27.89
CA ARG A 380 -0.51 20.34 -29.19
C ARG A 380 -0.77 21.50 -30.13
#